data_AF-A0A210Q5J7-F1
#
_entry.id   AF-A0A210Q5J7-F1
#
_cell.length_a   1.000
_cell.length_b   1.000
_cell.length_c   1.000
_cell.angle_alpha   90.00
_cell.angle_beta   90.00
_cell.angle_gamma   90.00
#
_symmetry.space_group_name_H-M   'P 1'
#
loop_
_entity.id
_entity.type
_entity.pdbx_description
1 polymer ?
#
loop_
_entity_poly.entity_id
_entity_poly.type
_entity_poly.pdbx_seq_one_letter_code
_entity_poly.pdbx_strand_id
1 'polypeptide(L)'
;MEQLMGPGVVINVKAKVASNIDYRVTDLDLMAWEENHGPIPSGAIVLMNSGWGSRYPDFVRVYNSSTYREDLLSLHFSGFHESAAQWLVNKRDVHTLGVDTPSGDYGQSGLFPVHRIVMKEGILIIENVANMDKPPDSGSFVYVHMIKFKGRIVRLRRCTPPLKTKETEQTVHQLRSLVCRLLAV
;
A
#
# COMPACT_ATOMS: atom_id res chain seq x y z
N MET A 1 13.88 -9.76 6.21
CA MET A 1 12.88 -10.54 5.45
C MET A 1 11.53 -10.52 6.14
N GLU A 2 11.50 -10.52 7.48
CA GLU A 2 10.26 -10.47 8.28
C GLU A 2 9.35 -9.30 7.92
N GLN A 3 9.91 -8.13 7.60
CA GLN A 3 9.12 -6.96 7.19
C GLN A 3 8.31 -7.12 5.90
N LEU A 4 8.61 -8.15 5.10
CA LEU A 4 7.95 -8.41 3.82
C LEU A 4 6.75 -9.35 3.96
N MET A 5 6.42 -9.79 5.16
CA MET A 5 5.25 -10.62 5.38
C MET A 5 4.64 -10.37 6.75
N GLY A 6 3.32 -10.57 6.86
CA GLY A 6 2.63 -10.40 8.13
C GLY A 6 1.12 -10.31 8.00
N PRO A 7 0.40 -10.16 9.12
CA PRO A 7 -1.04 -9.94 9.13
C PRO A 7 -1.40 -8.70 8.29
N GLY A 8 -2.36 -8.83 7.38
CA GLY A 8 -2.83 -7.71 6.57
C GLY A 8 -3.97 -6.97 7.24
N VAL A 9 -3.83 -5.65 7.29
CA VAL A 9 -4.82 -4.70 7.81
C VAL A 9 -5.18 -3.75 6.67
N VAL A 10 -6.44 -3.69 6.25
CA VAL A 10 -6.87 -2.75 5.20
C VAL A 10 -7.67 -1.63 5.83
N ILE A 11 -7.15 -0.41 5.71
CA ILE A 11 -7.80 0.84 6.10
C ILE A 11 -8.52 1.37 4.87
N ASN A 12 -9.83 1.08 4.78
CA ASN A 12 -10.66 1.48 3.64
C ASN A 12 -11.17 2.91 3.80
N VAL A 13 -10.66 3.81 2.96
CA VAL A 13 -10.99 5.25 2.96
C VAL A 13 -11.60 5.72 1.65
N LYS A 14 -12.04 4.81 0.77
CA LYS A 14 -12.62 5.13 -0.54
C LYS A 14 -13.72 6.20 -0.48
N ALA A 15 -14.65 6.08 0.46
CA ALA A 15 -15.75 7.04 0.62
C ALA A 15 -15.23 8.44 1.05
N LYS A 16 -14.19 8.49 1.88
CA LYS A 16 -13.56 9.73 2.31
C LYS A 16 -12.78 10.38 1.17
N VAL A 17 -12.06 9.59 0.38
CA VAL A 17 -11.33 10.04 -0.82
C VAL A 17 -12.29 10.54 -1.90
N ALA A 18 -13.45 9.89 -2.06
CA ALA A 18 -14.50 10.37 -2.98
C ALA A 18 -15.04 11.76 -2.61
N SER A 19 -15.01 12.11 -1.31
CA SER A 19 -15.44 13.42 -0.81
C SER A 19 -14.31 14.45 -0.77
N ASN A 20 -13.07 13.99 -0.63
CA ASN A 20 -11.86 14.81 -0.63
C ASN A 20 -10.71 14.02 -1.27
N ILE A 21 -10.32 14.38 -2.49
CA ILE A 21 -9.28 13.66 -3.23
C ILE A 21 -7.91 13.66 -2.54
N ASP A 22 -7.66 14.67 -1.72
CA ASP A 22 -6.44 14.85 -0.91
C ASP A 22 -6.63 14.34 0.52
N TYR A 23 -7.62 13.48 0.77
CA TYR A 23 -7.84 12.89 2.09
C TYR A 23 -6.57 12.17 2.58
N ARG A 24 -6.25 12.34 3.86
CA ARG A 24 -5.10 11.72 4.49
C ARG A 24 -5.56 10.85 5.64
N VAL A 25 -5.15 9.58 5.66
CA VAL A 25 -5.45 8.65 6.76
C VAL A 25 -4.81 9.18 8.04
N THR A 26 -5.60 9.38 9.08
CA THR A 26 -5.19 9.91 10.38
C THR A 26 -5.10 8.81 11.44
N ASP A 27 -4.52 9.13 12.59
CA ASP A 27 -4.56 8.28 13.79
C ASP A 27 -5.99 7.96 14.24
N LEU A 28 -6.94 8.88 14.05
CA LEU A 28 -8.35 8.63 14.35
C LEU A 28 -8.95 7.53 13.44
N ASP A 29 -8.52 7.47 12.18
CA ASP A 29 -8.94 6.39 11.28
C ASP A 29 -8.44 5.02 11.75
N LEU A 30 -7.22 4.98 12.29
CA LEU A 30 -6.61 3.76 12.81
C LEU A 30 -7.31 3.30 14.08
N MET A 31 -7.58 4.22 15.00
CA MET A 31 -8.34 3.92 16.23
C MET A 31 -9.75 3.41 15.90
N ALA A 32 -10.46 4.07 14.99
CA ALA A 32 -11.79 3.64 14.55
C ALA A 32 -11.75 2.28 13.84
N TRP A 33 -10.68 1.98 13.09
CA TRP A 33 -10.49 0.66 12.51
C TRP A 33 -10.34 -0.40 13.61
N GLU A 34 -9.56 -0.13 14.66
CA GLU A 34 -9.34 -1.06 15.77
C GLU A 34 -10.60 -1.29 16.62
N GLU A 35 -11.45 -0.28 16.79
CA GLU A 35 -12.75 -0.44 17.47
C GLU A 35 -13.61 -1.52 16.81
N ASN A 36 -13.51 -1.67 15.48
CA ASN A 36 -14.31 -2.60 14.69
C ASN A 36 -13.64 -3.96 14.47
N HIS A 37 -12.30 -4.02 14.50
CA HIS A 37 -11.53 -5.21 14.08
C HIS A 37 -10.61 -5.77 15.16
N GLY A 38 -10.51 -5.11 16.31
CA GLY A 38 -9.52 -5.38 17.33
C GLY A 38 -8.18 -4.70 17.05
N PRO A 39 -7.20 -4.84 17.95
CA PRO A 39 -5.91 -4.17 17.82
C PRO A 39 -5.17 -4.60 16.54
N ILE A 40 -4.52 -3.64 15.87
CA ILE A 40 -3.61 -3.90 14.76
C ILE A 40 -2.52 -4.87 15.26
N PRO A 41 -2.38 -6.06 14.64
CA PRO A 41 -1.43 -7.07 15.10
C PRO A 41 0.03 -6.59 15.02
N SER A 42 0.90 -7.11 15.88
CA SER A 42 2.36 -6.97 15.69
C SER A 42 2.80 -7.65 14.38
N GLY A 43 3.78 -7.05 13.72
CA GLY A 43 4.26 -7.41 12.40
C GLY A 43 3.28 -7.10 11.26
N ALA A 44 2.22 -6.31 11.50
CA ALA A 44 1.19 -6.07 10.48
C ALA A 44 1.71 -5.30 9.26
N ILE A 45 1.08 -5.60 8.13
CA ILE A 45 1.16 -4.85 6.88
C ILE A 45 -0.13 -4.03 6.76
N VAL A 46 -0.03 -2.72 7.02
CA VAL A 46 -1.16 -1.78 7.02
C VAL A 46 -1.32 -1.19 5.63
N LEU A 47 -2.46 -1.44 5.00
CA LEU A 47 -2.77 -1.13 3.61
C LEU A 47 -3.87 -0.05 3.56
N MET A 48 -3.60 1.11 2.99
CA MET A 48 -4.61 2.11 2.66
C MET A 48 -5.30 1.74 1.35
N ASN A 49 -6.61 1.51 1.41
CA ASN A 49 -7.45 1.39 0.21
C ASN A 49 -8.18 2.72 -0.03
N SER A 50 -7.67 3.51 -0.98
CA SER A 50 -8.32 4.75 -1.41
C SER A 50 -9.16 4.58 -2.68
N GLY A 51 -9.09 3.42 -3.33
CA GLY A 51 -9.75 3.14 -4.61
C GLY A 51 -8.98 3.68 -5.81
N TRP A 52 -7.73 4.13 -5.61
CA TRP A 52 -6.89 4.74 -6.63
C TRP A 52 -6.55 3.81 -7.78
N GLY A 53 -6.59 2.50 -7.54
CA GLY A 53 -6.31 1.47 -8.55
C GLY A 53 -7.09 1.64 -9.86
N SER A 54 -8.30 2.22 -9.81
CA SER A 54 -9.14 2.50 -10.98
C SER A 54 -8.63 3.63 -11.91
N ARG A 55 -7.60 4.37 -11.48
CA ARG A 55 -7.00 5.47 -12.24
C ARG A 55 -5.87 5.02 -13.16
N TYR A 56 -5.23 3.90 -12.85
CA TYR A 56 -4.17 3.31 -13.68
C TYR A 56 -4.74 2.70 -14.97
N PRO A 57 -3.97 2.69 -16.08
CA PRO A 57 -2.58 3.19 -16.24
C PRO A 57 -2.47 4.67 -16.65
N ASP A 58 -3.57 5.43 -16.68
CA ASP A 58 -3.57 6.82 -17.15
C ASP A 58 -2.91 7.76 -16.14
N PHE A 59 -1.69 8.22 -16.45
CA PHE A 59 -0.92 9.07 -15.54
C PHE A 59 -1.57 10.42 -15.23
N VAL A 60 -2.31 11.01 -16.16
CA VAL A 60 -3.04 12.27 -15.88
C VAL A 60 -4.11 12.00 -14.82
N ARG A 61 -4.80 10.86 -14.89
CA ARG A 61 -5.78 10.44 -13.88
C ARG A 61 -5.14 10.01 -12.56
N VAL A 62 -3.99 9.33 -12.61
CA VAL A 62 -3.24 8.84 -11.44
C VAL A 62 -2.68 9.98 -10.61
N TYR A 63 -2.09 10.99 -11.26
CA TYR A 63 -1.57 12.17 -10.58
C TYR A 63 -2.61 13.27 -10.39
N ASN A 64 -3.77 13.10 -11.04
CA ASN A 64 -4.85 14.08 -11.08
C ASN A 64 -4.34 15.48 -11.47
N SER A 65 -3.44 15.50 -12.45
CA SER A 65 -2.78 16.71 -12.95
C SER A 65 -2.36 16.53 -14.40
N SER A 66 -2.59 17.55 -15.23
CA SER A 66 -2.08 17.61 -16.60
C SER A 66 -0.60 18.02 -16.68
N THR A 67 -0.05 18.60 -15.61
CA THR A 67 1.33 19.08 -15.50
C THR A 67 2.16 18.23 -14.54
N TYR A 68 1.79 16.96 -14.40
CA TYR A 68 2.36 16.05 -13.40
C TYR A 68 3.86 15.78 -13.57
N ARG A 69 4.44 16.12 -14.73
CA ARG A 69 5.88 15.98 -14.99
C ARG A 69 6.67 17.25 -14.66
N GLU A 70 5.98 18.39 -14.62
CA GLU A 70 6.59 19.72 -14.54
C GLU A 70 6.41 20.34 -13.14
N ASP A 71 5.27 20.10 -12.50
CA ASP A 71 4.93 20.71 -11.21
C ASP A 71 4.46 19.66 -10.19
N LEU A 72 5.33 19.35 -9.23
CA LEU A 72 5.01 18.41 -8.14
C LEU A 72 3.95 18.96 -7.17
N LEU A 73 3.78 20.29 -7.08
CA LEU A 73 2.73 20.88 -6.24
C LEU A 73 1.35 20.73 -6.88
N SER A 74 1.28 20.44 -8.18
CA SER A 74 0.02 20.20 -8.89
C SER A 74 -0.55 18.80 -8.68
N LEU A 75 0.18 17.88 -8.01
CA LEU A 75 -0.24 16.49 -7.84
C LEU A 75 -1.32 16.37 -6.77
N HIS A 76 -2.42 15.67 -7.07
CA HIS A 76 -3.51 15.45 -6.12
C HIS A 76 -3.80 13.95 -5.98
N PHE A 77 -3.45 13.39 -4.84
CA PHE A 77 -3.80 12.03 -4.45
C PHE A 77 -3.68 11.86 -2.93
N SER A 78 -4.47 10.95 -2.39
CA SER A 78 -4.50 10.63 -0.97
C SER A 78 -3.22 9.96 -0.47
N GLY A 79 -2.99 10.01 0.84
CA GLY A 79 -1.87 9.32 1.48
C GLY A 79 -2.13 9.10 2.97
N PHE A 80 -1.09 8.77 3.73
CA PHE A 80 -1.15 8.83 5.18
C PHE A 80 -0.89 10.27 5.66
N HIS A 81 -1.49 10.61 6.79
CA HIS A 81 -1.15 11.78 7.57
C HIS A 81 0.06 11.47 8.45
N GLU A 82 0.85 12.49 8.80
CA GLU A 82 1.93 12.37 9.77
C GLU A 82 1.45 11.83 11.13
N SER A 83 0.21 12.16 11.54
CA SER A 83 -0.35 11.63 12.79
C SER A 83 -0.57 10.13 12.75
N ALA A 84 -1.03 9.57 11.64
CA ALA A 84 -1.16 8.12 11.47
C ALA A 84 0.20 7.43 11.52
N ALA A 85 1.18 7.98 10.78
CA ALA A 85 2.55 7.46 10.78
C ALA A 85 3.16 7.45 12.19
N GLN A 86 3.03 8.57 12.91
CA GLN A 86 3.57 8.70 14.27
C GLN A 86 2.85 7.80 15.27
N TRP A 87 1.52 7.67 15.14
CA TRP A 87 0.74 6.78 16.00
C TRP A 87 1.11 5.32 15.77
N LEU A 88 1.26 4.88 14.51
CA LEU A 88 1.68 3.52 14.19
C LEU A 88 3.05 3.23 14.79
N VAL A 89 4.04 4.09 14.56
CA VAL A 89 5.39 3.97 15.17
C VAL A 89 5.33 3.89 16.69
N ASN A 90 4.53 4.74 17.34
CA ASN A 90 4.55 4.87 18.80
C ASN A 90 3.73 3.81 19.52
N LYS A 91 2.69 3.28 18.87
CA LYS A 91 1.67 2.46 19.52
C LYS A 91 1.64 1.04 18.99
N ARG A 92 2.17 0.78 17.80
CA ARG A 92 2.10 -0.53 17.13
C ARG A 92 3.47 -0.92 16.60
N ASP A 93 3.67 -2.23 16.51
CA ASP A 93 4.86 -2.82 15.92
C ASP A 93 4.52 -3.25 14.49
N VAL A 94 4.39 -2.28 13.57
CA VAL A 94 4.03 -2.57 12.18
C VAL A 94 5.27 -2.73 11.32
N HIS A 95 5.20 -3.63 10.35
CA HIS A 95 6.33 -3.92 9.47
C HIS A 95 6.34 -3.06 8.21
N THR A 96 5.15 -2.75 7.67
CA THR A 96 5.02 -2.13 6.35
C THR A 96 3.74 -1.32 6.25
N LEU A 97 3.82 -0.15 5.62
CA LEU A 97 2.68 0.59 5.11
C LEU A 97 2.52 0.33 3.61
N GLY A 98 1.29 0.22 3.12
CA GLY A 98 1.01 0.13 1.70
C GLY A 98 -0.08 1.08 1.25
N VAL A 99 0.06 1.61 0.03
CA VAL A 99 -0.88 2.55 -0.58
C VAL A 99 -1.11 2.22 -2.05
N ASP A 100 -2.37 2.32 -2.49
CA ASP A 100 -2.73 2.18 -3.90
C ASP A 100 -2.41 3.43 -4.74
N THR A 101 -1.96 4.51 -4.09
CA THR A 101 -1.50 5.76 -4.70
C THR A 101 0.00 5.71 -5.08
N PRO A 102 0.49 6.73 -5.83
CA PRO A 102 1.89 6.84 -6.21
C PRO A 102 2.87 7.02 -5.06
N SER A 103 2.42 7.50 -3.89
CA SER A 103 3.27 7.75 -2.73
C SER A 103 2.53 7.49 -1.42
N GLY A 104 3.27 7.08 -0.38
CA GLY A 104 2.77 6.97 0.99
C GLY A 104 2.35 8.32 1.60
N ASP A 105 2.92 9.41 1.10
CA ASP A 105 2.51 10.78 1.41
C ASP A 105 1.47 11.28 0.40
N TYR A 106 0.75 12.35 0.75
CA TYR A 106 -0.20 13.01 -0.14
C TYR A 106 0.49 13.72 -1.31
N GLY A 107 -0.25 13.98 -2.39
CA GLY A 107 0.27 14.43 -3.68
C GLY A 107 1.21 15.63 -3.64
N GLN A 108 0.81 16.70 -2.96
CA GLN A 108 1.57 17.95 -2.89
C GLN A 108 2.69 17.93 -1.84
N SER A 109 2.93 16.80 -1.18
CA SER A 109 3.94 16.70 -0.12
C SER A 109 5.35 16.89 -0.69
N GLY A 110 5.95 18.06 -0.42
CA GLY A 110 7.36 18.31 -0.75
C GLY A 110 8.35 17.78 0.29
N LEU A 111 7.90 17.54 1.53
CA LEU A 111 8.77 17.13 2.64
C LEU A 111 8.71 15.64 2.95
N PHE A 112 7.71 14.93 2.45
CA PHE A 112 7.50 13.49 2.68
C PHE A 112 7.57 13.08 4.17
N PRO A 113 6.80 13.73 5.08
CA PRO A 113 6.86 13.44 6.50
C PRO A 113 6.53 11.97 6.82
N VAL A 114 5.60 11.32 6.11
CA VAL A 114 5.28 9.90 6.35
C VAL A 114 6.50 9.04 6.07
N HIS A 115 7.14 9.21 4.90
CA HIS A 115 8.39 8.52 4.59
C HIS A 115 9.43 8.71 5.69
N ARG A 116 9.68 9.95 6.11
CA ARG A 116 10.69 10.25 7.13
C ARG A 116 10.38 9.59 8.47
N ILE A 117 9.14 9.63 8.93
CA ILE A 117 8.72 9.06 10.21
C ILE A 117 8.91 7.55 10.19
N VAL A 118 8.35 6.86 9.19
CA VAL A 118 8.28 5.39 9.22
C VAL A 118 9.60 4.73 8.81
N MET A 119 10.33 5.31 7.85
CA MET A 119 11.61 4.74 7.41
C MET A 119 12.71 4.88 8.46
N LYS A 120 12.64 5.91 9.33
CA LYS A 120 13.57 6.05 10.46
C LYS A 120 13.48 4.87 11.43
N GLU A 121 12.29 4.30 11.55
CA GLU A 121 12.00 3.14 12.41
C GLU A 121 12.08 1.81 11.63
N GLY A 122 12.62 1.84 10.40
CA GLY A 122 12.79 0.67 9.57
C GLY A 122 11.52 0.14 8.92
N ILE A 123 10.37 0.81 9.06
CA ILE A 123 9.10 0.41 8.44
C ILE A 123 9.16 0.67 6.92
N LEU A 124 8.77 -0.33 6.12
CA LEU A 124 8.79 -0.21 4.67
C LEU A 124 7.52 0.50 4.15
N ILE A 125 7.63 1.23 3.04
CA ILE A 125 6.47 1.74 2.30
C ILE A 125 6.35 1.00 0.98
N ILE A 126 5.15 0.47 0.72
CA ILE A 126 4.79 -0.21 -0.50
C ILE A 126 3.71 0.54 -1.30
N GLU A 127 4.12 1.17 -2.41
CA GLU A 127 3.25 2.02 -3.24
C GLU A 127 2.64 1.26 -4.42
N ASN A 128 1.69 1.91 -5.10
CA ASN A 128 1.00 1.43 -6.29
C ASN A 128 0.42 0.01 -6.09
N VAL A 129 -0.20 -0.26 -4.93
CA VAL A 129 -0.85 -1.54 -4.66
C VAL A 129 -2.06 -1.72 -5.57
N ALA A 130 -2.05 -2.72 -6.43
CA ALA A 130 -3.24 -3.09 -7.18
C ALA A 130 -4.19 -3.96 -6.35
N ASN A 131 -5.48 -3.95 -6.71
CA ASN A 131 -6.52 -4.84 -6.18
C ASN A 131 -6.77 -4.74 -4.65
N MET A 132 -6.69 -3.53 -4.09
CA MET A 132 -6.94 -3.29 -2.65
C MET A 132 -8.37 -3.64 -2.19
N ASP A 133 -9.31 -3.82 -3.12
CA ASP A 133 -10.69 -4.24 -2.82
C ASP A 133 -10.87 -5.76 -2.61
N LYS A 134 -9.83 -6.55 -2.89
CA LYS A 134 -9.89 -8.02 -2.78
C LYS A 134 -9.66 -8.57 -1.37
N PRO A 135 -8.64 -8.11 -0.60
CA PRO A 135 -8.46 -8.59 0.77
C PRO A 135 -9.58 -8.08 1.70
N PRO A 136 -9.95 -8.86 2.73
CA PRO A 136 -10.80 -8.35 3.81
C PRO A 136 -10.07 -7.29 4.63
N ASP A 137 -10.84 -6.46 5.34
CA ASP A 137 -10.29 -5.41 6.21
C ASP A 137 -9.35 -5.98 7.28
N SER A 138 -9.67 -7.15 7.84
CA SER A 138 -8.84 -7.90 8.80
C SER A 138 -8.77 -9.38 8.47
N GLY A 139 -7.77 -10.08 9.02
CA GLY A 139 -7.63 -11.54 8.93
C GLY A 139 -6.92 -12.06 7.68
N SER A 140 -6.42 -11.18 6.82
CA SER A 140 -5.54 -11.58 5.72
C SER A 140 -4.09 -11.78 6.18
N PHE A 141 -3.29 -12.48 5.37
CA PHE A 141 -1.84 -12.55 5.56
C PHE A 141 -1.17 -12.14 4.25
N VAL A 142 -0.29 -11.15 4.31
CA VAL A 142 0.30 -10.49 3.15
C VAL A 142 1.73 -10.96 2.96
N TYR A 143 2.12 -11.20 1.71
CA TYR A 143 3.50 -11.50 1.31
C TYR A 143 3.95 -10.52 0.22
N VAL A 144 5.06 -9.84 0.46
CA VAL A 144 5.70 -8.89 -0.45
C VAL A 144 6.94 -9.55 -1.04
N HIS A 145 6.84 -10.00 -2.29
CA HIS A 145 7.98 -10.61 -2.97
C HIS A 145 8.83 -9.52 -3.63
N MET A 146 10.12 -9.50 -3.28
CA MET A 146 11.11 -8.64 -3.93
C MET A 146 11.93 -9.46 -4.94
N ILE A 147 11.99 -8.98 -6.18
CA ILE A 147 12.89 -9.57 -7.17
C ILE A 147 14.24 -8.85 -7.06
N LYS A 148 15.31 -9.62 -6.84
CA LYS A 148 16.68 -9.11 -6.93
C LYS A 148 17.06 -9.01 -8.40
N PHE A 149 17.25 -7.79 -8.91
CA PHE A 149 17.68 -7.57 -10.29
C PHE A 149 19.04 -6.86 -10.31
N LYS A 150 20.15 -7.58 -10.54
CA LYS A 150 21.53 -7.04 -10.65
C LYS A 150 21.86 -5.88 -9.69
N GLY A 151 21.47 -5.99 -8.41
CA GLY A 151 21.72 -4.96 -7.39
C GLY A 151 20.67 -3.84 -7.25
N ARG A 152 19.55 -3.91 -7.97
CA ARG A 152 18.39 -3.01 -7.83
C ARG A 152 17.10 -3.83 -7.63
N ILE A 153 16.20 -3.35 -6.78
CA ILE A 153 14.97 -4.05 -6.39
C ILE A 153 13.81 -3.54 -7.27
N VAL A 154 13.05 -4.44 -7.91
CA VAL A 154 11.80 -4.14 -8.64
C VAL A 154 10.67 -5.06 -8.13
N ARG A 155 9.45 -4.52 -8.07
CA ARG A 155 8.32 -4.97 -7.22
C ARG A 155 7.28 -5.81 -8.00
N LEU A 156 6.79 -6.90 -7.41
CA LEU A 156 5.64 -7.69 -7.91
C LEU A 156 4.71 -8.00 -6.72
N ARG A 157 3.39 -7.80 -6.89
CA ARG A 157 2.40 -8.07 -5.83
C ARG A 157 1.40 -9.13 -6.23
N ARG A 158 1.19 -10.09 -5.33
CA ARG A 158 0.01 -10.95 -5.29
C ARG A 158 -0.47 -11.00 -3.84
N CYS A 159 -1.70 -10.54 -3.57
CA CYS A 159 -2.43 -10.91 -2.36
C CYS A 159 -3.22 -12.17 -2.67
N THR A 160 -3.00 -13.26 -1.93
CA THR A 160 -3.86 -14.45 -1.99
C THR A 160 -4.47 -14.71 -0.63
N PRO A 161 -5.76 -15.08 -0.55
CA PRO A 161 -6.35 -15.62 0.67
C PRO A 161 -5.63 -16.92 1.09
N PRO A 162 -5.75 -17.36 2.36
CA PRO A 162 -5.03 -18.52 2.86
C PRO A 162 -5.43 -19.78 2.09
N LEU A 163 -4.50 -20.36 1.33
CA LEU A 163 -4.71 -21.62 0.61
C LEU A 163 -4.30 -22.80 1.50
N LYS A 164 -5.16 -23.81 1.56
CA LYS A 164 -4.88 -25.11 2.19
C LYS A 164 -3.87 -25.89 1.35
N THR A 165 -3.05 -26.67 2.05
CA THR A 165 -1.85 -27.36 1.59
C THR A 165 -2.07 -28.35 0.44
N LYS A 166 -1.32 -28.18 -0.67
CA LYS A 166 -0.71 -29.18 -1.61
C LYS A 166 -0.52 -28.71 -3.07
N GLU A 167 -0.99 -27.53 -3.48
CA GLU A 167 -0.90 -27.05 -4.89
C GLU A 167 0.40 -26.30 -5.27
N THR A 168 1.46 -26.44 -4.48
CA THR A 168 2.66 -25.59 -4.57
C THR A 168 3.56 -25.89 -5.78
N GLU A 169 3.49 -27.07 -6.41
CA GLU A 169 4.43 -27.43 -7.49
C GLU A 169 3.92 -27.20 -8.92
N GLN A 170 2.60 -27.26 -9.17
CA GLN A 170 2.05 -27.04 -10.51
C GLN A 170 1.97 -25.55 -10.90
N THR A 171 1.81 -24.65 -9.92
CA THR A 171 1.70 -23.20 -10.18
C THR A 171 3.03 -22.58 -10.66
N VAL A 172 4.17 -23.13 -10.22
CA VAL A 172 5.51 -22.62 -10.58
C VAL A 172 5.84 -22.86 -12.06
N HIS A 173 5.30 -23.92 -12.66
CA HIS A 173 5.55 -24.22 -14.08
C HIS A 173 4.68 -23.37 -15.03
N GLN A 174 3.45 -23.03 -14.62
CA GLN A 174 2.60 -22.10 -15.39
C GLN A 174 3.07 -20.63 -15.30
N LEU A 175 3.73 -20.24 -14.21
CA LEU A 175 4.27 -18.88 -14.00
C LEU A 175 5.37 -18.48 -14.99
N ARG A 176 6.04 -19.43 -15.68
CA ARG A 176 7.00 -19.09 -16.75
C ARG A 176 6.34 -18.52 -18.01
N SER A 177 5.05 -18.76 -18.22
CA SER A 177 4.33 -18.24 -19.40
C SER A 177 3.67 -16.87 -19.19
N LEU A 178 3.53 -16.42 -17.94
CA LEU A 178 2.76 -15.21 -17.60
C LEU A 178 3.63 -13.96 -17.39
N VAL A 179 4.93 -14.13 -17.14
CA VAL A 179 5.88 -13.02 -16.94
C VAL A 179 6.11 -12.20 -18.22
N CYS A 180 5.78 -12.73 -19.41
CA CYS A 180 5.87 -12.00 -20.68
C CYS A 180 4.67 -11.08 -21.00
N ARG A 181 3.66 -10.93 -20.13
CA ARG A 181 2.49 -10.06 -20.41
C ARG A 181 2.25 -8.88 -19.47
N LEU A 182 3.11 -8.63 -18.47
CA LEU A 182 2.92 -7.51 -17.53
C LEU A 182 3.77 -6.26 -17.84
N LEU A 183 3.98 -5.98 -19.13
CA LEU A 183 4.53 -4.70 -19.62
C LEU A 183 3.69 -4.03 -20.72
N ALA A 184 2.44 -4.43 -20.93
CA ALA A 184 1.54 -3.69 -21.80
C ALA A 184 0.08 -3.83 -21.35
N VAL A 185 -0.60 -2.69 -21.35
CA VAL A 185 -1.98 -2.37 -20.91
C VAL A 185 -2.13 -2.14 -19.40
#